data_AF-A0AAN6TZS9-F1
#
_entry.id   AF-A0AAN6TZS9-F1
#
_cell.length_a   1.000
_cell.length_b   1.000
_cell.length_c   1.000
_cell.angle_alpha   90.00
_cell.angle_beta   90.00
_cell.angle_gamma   90.00
#
_symmetry.space_group_name_H-M   'P 1'
#
loop_
_entity.id
_entity.type
_entity.pdbx_description
1 polymer ?
#
loop_
_entity_poly.entity_id
_entity_poly.type
_entity_poly.pdbx_seq_one_letter_code
_entity_poly.pdbx_strand_id
1 'polypeptide(L)'
;MQGVRYDCINPEANGTRDGREQWLLNTQVALLLGEKDLELSRYTAWNRIPVSAVAKRAIWRLESDRYALTTPGLFELGEQLQDYYQGNDPHKMGYRQLERLRAEAWEKFAAMEMFFVKASDFLYIIPTIQHLRNVKLTVAYCELPENEMQCISWAPHQKWRRDADAHGFGGFAPSNKHYVNGELVSEDKPGLREASTSPFPRQRVPRRGFIAIPRDEHGYTRVIKEQGIDGSGNDAELPLLPNGVHSSPMSGSSRAATTNVNGLESPSSITNTTTNGGGDHPISPSSEAGSAQLRCLVNGTGALSNTG
;
A
#
# COMPACT_ATOMS: atom_id res chain seq x y z
N MET A 1 -6.73 14.18 -1.14
CA MET A 1 -7.69 13.89 -0.06
C MET A 1 -8.26 12.49 -0.28
N GLN A 2 -8.68 11.80 0.79
CA GLN A 2 -9.28 10.47 0.69
C GLN A 2 -10.79 10.59 0.51
N GLY A 3 -11.28 10.19 -0.67
CA GLY A 3 -12.69 10.08 -1.00
C GLY A 3 -13.23 8.70 -0.62
N VAL A 4 -13.77 8.62 0.59
CA VAL A 4 -14.41 7.42 1.11
C VAL A 4 -15.74 7.20 0.41
N ARG A 5 -15.96 5.99 -0.07
CA ARG A 5 -17.21 5.61 -0.71
C ARG A 5 -18.40 5.63 0.27
N TYR A 6 -19.52 6.23 -0.14
CA TYR A 6 -20.65 6.46 0.74
C TYR A 6 -21.28 5.18 1.28
N ASP A 7 -21.44 4.15 0.46
CA ASP A 7 -22.03 2.89 0.89
C ASP A 7 -21.16 2.12 1.92
N CYS A 8 -19.89 2.48 2.11
CA CYS A 8 -19.07 2.01 3.25
C CYS A 8 -19.38 2.75 4.55
N ILE A 9 -19.92 3.96 4.47
CA ILE A 9 -20.35 4.78 5.62
C ILE A 9 -21.80 4.44 5.97
N ASN A 10 -22.66 4.30 4.96
CA ASN A 10 -24.05 3.90 5.09
C ASN A 10 -24.36 2.67 4.21
N PRO A 11 -24.29 1.44 4.78
CA PRO A 11 -24.53 0.21 4.04
C PRO A 11 -25.92 0.09 3.40
N GLU A 12 -26.91 0.87 3.86
CA GLU A 12 -28.25 0.89 3.26
C GLU A 12 -28.23 1.45 1.82
N ALA A 13 -27.20 2.23 1.46
CA ALA A 13 -27.02 2.78 0.12
C ALA A 13 -26.33 1.81 -0.86
N ASN A 14 -26.04 0.57 -0.46
CA ASN A 14 -25.39 -0.44 -1.30
C ASN A 14 -26.11 -0.66 -2.64
N GLY A 15 -25.35 -0.70 -3.74
CA GLY A 15 -25.88 -0.92 -5.09
C GLY A 15 -26.59 0.27 -5.71
N THR A 16 -26.71 1.40 -5.00
CA THR A 16 -27.30 2.63 -5.53
C THR A 16 -26.25 3.51 -6.20
N ARG A 17 -26.70 4.50 -6.99
CA ARG A 17 -25.80 5.52 -7.54
C ARG A 17 -25.22 6.42 -6.43
N ASP A 18 -26.04 6.78 -5.46
CA ASP A 18 -25.64 7.67 -4.36
C ASP A 18 -24.64 6.96 -3.42
N GLY A 19 -24.79 5.65 -3.23
CA GLY A 19 -23.82 4.81 -2.51
C GLY A 19 -22.40 4.85 -3.08
N ARG A 20 -22.25 5.16 -4.37
CA ARG A 20 -20.95 5.29 -5.06
C ARG A 20 -20.32 6.67 -4.89
N GLU A 21 -21.02 7.61 -4.27
CA GLU A 21 -20.49 8.95 -4.06
C GLU A 21 -19.30 8.95 -3.08
N GLN A 22 -18.38 9.90 -3.27
CA GLN A 22 -17.22 10.06 -2.39
C GLN A 22 -17.50 11.10 -1.30
N TRP A 23 -17.03 10.80 -0.12
CA TRP A 23 -17.14 11.62 1.07
C TRP A 23 -15.77 11.86 1.68
N LEU A 24 -15.61 13.02 2.30
CA LEU A 24 -14.33 13.54 2.78
C LEU A 24 -14.40 13.80 4.27
N LEU A 25 -13.27 13.59 4.95
CA LEU A 25 -13.15 13.88 6.36
C LEU A 25 -13.14 15.41 6.60
N ASN A 26 -13.90 15.88 7.58
CA ASN A 26 -13.97 17.31 7.93
C ASN A 26 -12.59 17.92 8.19
N THR A 27 -11.66 17.19 8.80
CA THR A 27 -10.29 17.66 9.07
C THR A 27 -9.51 17.97 7.79
N GLN A 28 -9.66 17.14 6.75
CA GLN A 28 -9.04 17.36 5.45
C GLN A 28 -9.67 18.56 4.73
N VAL A 29 -11.00 18.69 4.84
CA VAL A 29 -11.76 19.78 4.22
C VAL A 29 -11.45 21.12 4.88
N ALA A 30 -11.46 21.20 6.21
CA ALA A 30 -11.14 22.41 6.96
C ALA A 30 -9.73 22.91 6.63
N LEU A 31 -8.74 22.00 6.59
CA LEU A 31 -7.37 22.32 6.21
C LEU A 31 -7.29 22.92 4.80
N LEU A 32 -7.98 22.32 3.82
CA LEU A 32 -7.99 22.83 2.45
C LEU A 32 -8.69 24.18 2.34
N LEU A 33 -9.77 24.41 3.09
CA LEU A 33 -10.48 25.69 3.10
C LEU A 33 -9.74 26.79 3.87
N GLY A 34 -8.65 26.46 4.58
CA GLY A 34 -7.96 27.40 5.47
C GLY A 34 -8.80 27.77 6.69
N GLU A 35 -9.75 26.91 7.08
CA GLU A 35 -10.62 27.11 8.22
C GLU A 35 -9.92 26.68 9.51
N LYS A 36 -10.06 27.51 10.55
CA LYS A 36 -9.63 27.15 11.91
C LYS A 36 -10.68 26.34 12.67
N ASP A 37 -11.91 26.37 12.17
CA ASP A 37 -13.04 25.67 12.73
C ASP A 37 -13.20 24.29 12.08
N LEU A 38 -12.90 23.24 12.86
CA LEU A 38 -13.06 21.85 12.41
C LEU A 38 -14.54 21.41 12.33
N GLU A 39 -15.46 22.13 12.98
CA GLU A 39 -16.89 21.89 12.87
C GLU A 39 -17.48 22.42 11.56
N LEU A 40 -16.72 23.19 10.79
CA LEU A 40 -17.16 23.76 9.52
C LEU A 40 -18.49 24.52 9.68
N SER A 41 -18.64 25.28 10.77
CA SER A 41 -19.90 25.94 11.18
C SER A 41 -20.49 26.88 10.13
N ARG A 42 -19.66 27.47 9.26
CA ARG A 42 -20.12 28.29 8.12
C ARG A 42 -20.94 27.49 7.10
N TYR A 43 -20.73 26.18 7.01
CA TYR A 43 -21.32 25.31 6.00
C TYR A 43 -22.48 24.52 6.62
N THR A 44 -23.50 25.23 7.09
CA THR A 44 -24.66 24.65 7.80
C THR A 44 -25.55 23.78 6.91
N ALA A 45 -25.54 24.01 5.61
CA ALA A 45 -26.33 23.24 4.63
C ALA A 45 -25.71 21.87 4.29
N TRP A 46 -24.46 21.62 4.67
CA TRP A 46 -23.79 20.37 4.34
C TRP A 46 -24.26 19.24 5.25
N ASN A 47 -24.53 18.09 4.65
CA ASN A 47 -24.81 16.89 5.42
C ASN A 47 -23.55 16.42 6.16
N ARG A 48 -23.72 16.02 7.43
CA ARG A 48 -22.64 15.61 8.32
C ARG A 48 -22.94 14.23 8.85
N ILE A 49 -22.02 13.30 8.60
CA ILE A 49 -22.15 11.92 9.09
C ILE A 49 -21.00 11.62 10.03
N PRO A 50 -21.26 11.37 11.33
CA PRO A 50 -20.19 11.08 12.30
C PRO A 50 -19.32 9.89 11.85
N VAL A 51 -18.01 10.01 12.04
CA VAL A 51 -17.08 8.92 11.74
C VAL A 51 -17.15 7.87 12.84
N SER A 52 -17.45 6.62 12.46
CA SER A 52 -17.49 5.51 13.41
C SER A 52 -16.09 5.18 13.98
N ALA A 53 -16.05 4.54 15.15
CA ALA A 53 -14.78 4.09 15.74
C ALA A 53 -14.01 3.13 14.81
N VAL A 54 -14.74 2.29 14.07
CA VAL A 54 -14.17 1.37 13.07
C VAL A 54 -13.51 2.14 11.93
N ALA A 55 -14.20 3.14 11.39
CA ALA A 55 -13.66 4.02 10.35
C ALA A 55 -12.44 4.79 10.84
N LYS A 56 -12.46 5.34 12.06
CA LYS A 56 -11.29 6.00 12.68
C LYS A 56 -10.07 5.06 12.73
N ARG A 57 -10.24 3.82 13.20
CA ARG A 57 -9.15 2.83 13.23
C ARG A 57 -8.61 2.54 11.82
N ALA A 58 -9.49 2.41 10.83
CA ALA A 58 -9.08 2.15 9.45
C ALA A 58 -8.31 3.33 8.84
N ILE A 59 -8.82 4.56 9.01
CA ILE A 59 -8.15 5.80 8.56
C ILE A 59 -6.79 5.95 9.23
N TRP A 60 -6.72 5.70 10.54
CA TRP A 60 -5.46 5.76 11.28
C TRP A 60 -4.41 4.81 10.72
N ARG A 61 -4.78 3.58 10.36
CA ARG A 61 -3.83 2.63 9.75
C ARG A 61 -3.29 3.11 8.40
N LEU A 62 -4.07 3.91 7.67
CA LEU A 62 -3.69 4.43 6.35
C LEU A 62 -2.90 5.75 6.45
N GLU A 63 -3.18 6.57 7.45
CA GLU A 63 -2.75 7.96 7.51
C GLU A 63 -2.05 8.34 8.83
N SER A 64 -1.73 7.40 9.72
CA SER A 64 -1.12 7.66 11.04
C SER A 64 0.08 8.59 10.96
N ASP A 65 0.94 8.40 9.97
CA ASP A 65 2.16 9.21 9.81
C ASP A 65 1.89 10.67 9.48
N ARG A 66 0.74 10.95 8.87
CA ARG A 66 0.29 12.32 8.61
C ARG A 66 -0.15 12.98 9.91
N TYR A 67 -0.97 12.29 10.70
CA TYR A 67 -1.51 12.83 11.96
C TYR A 67 -0.47 12.87 13.08
N ALA A 68 0.53 11.99 13.03
CA ALA A 68 1.66 11.94 13.97
C ALA A 68 2.88 12.75 13.49
N LEU A 69 2.78 13.49 12.38
CA LEU A 69 3.85 14.32 11.82
C LEU A 69 5.20 13.57 11.75
N THR A 70 5.16 12.28 11.41
CA THR A 70 6.33 11.40 11.30
C THR A 70 6.80 11.22 9.85
N THR A 71 6.09 11.84 8.89
CA THR A 71 6.51 11.90 7.49
C THR A 71 7.54 13.02 7.30
N PRO A 72 8.65 12.82 6.58
CA PRO A 72 9.68 13.84 6.41
C PRO A 72 9.19 15.20 5.89
N GLY A 73 8.21 15.20 4.98
CA GLY A 73 7.61 16.44 4.45
C GLY A 73 6.71 17.20 5.43
N LEU A 74 6.51 16.68 6.64
CA LEU A 74 5.68 17.29 7.70
C LEU A 74 6.50 17.66 8.94
N PHE A 75 7.81 17.44 8.94
CA PHE A 75 8.65 17.72 10.11
C PHE A 75 8.67 19.19 10.48
N GLU A 76 8.75 20.08 9.50
CA GLU A 76 8.71 21.53 9.73
C GLU A 76 7.41 21.95 10.45
N LEU A 77 6.29 21.27 10.18
CA LEU A 77 5.03 21.53 10.89
C LEU A 77 5.09 21.04 12.34
N GLY A 78 5.75 19.92 12.59
CA GLY A 78 5.97 19.42 13.96
C GLY A 78 6.93 20.29 14.76
N GLU A 79 7.94 20.89 14.13
CA GLU A 79 8.88 21.81 14.80
C GLU A 79 8.21 23.11 15.28
N GLN A 80 7.11 23.51 14.63
CA GLN A 80 6.30 24.65 15.07
C GLN A 80 5.48 24.35 16.35
N LEU A 81 5.33 23.07 16.72
CA LEU A 81 4.62 22.65 17.92
C LEU A 81 5.60 22.58 19.10
N GLN A 82 5.21 23.20 20.21
CA GLN A 82 6.03 23.24 21.42
C GLN A 82 6.39 21.82 21.89
N ASP A 83 7.70 21.59 22.05
CA ASP A 83 8.30 20.36 22.57
C ASP A 83 7.87 19.06 21.87
N TYR A 84 7.36 19.14 20.64
CA TYR A 84 6.78 17.99 19.94
C TYR A 84 7.79 16.86 19.71
N TYR A 85 8.96 17.20 19.14
CA TYR A 85 10.06 16.25 18.98
C TYR A 85 10.99 16.17 20.19
N GLN A 86 10.71 16.90 21.28
CA GLN A 86 11.48 16.89 22.53
C GLN A 86 12.98 17.14 22.32
N GLY A 87 13.32 18.08 21.44
CA GLY A 87 14.72 18.41 21.11
C GLY A 87 15.44 17.37 20.24
N ASN A 88 14.76 16.32 19.77
CA ASN A 88 15.34 15.37 18.82
C ASN A 88 15.25 15.91 17.39
N ASP A 89 16.26 15.62 16.58
CA ASP A 89 16.24 15.88 15.14
C ASP A 89 15.25 14.91 14.46
N PRO A 90 14.15 15.42 13.85
CA PRO A 90 13.12 14.57 13.30
C PRO A 90 13.62 13.70 12.13
N HIS A 91 14.67 14.11 11.42
CA HIS A 91 15.29 13.33 10.35
C HIS A 91 16.16 12.17 10.84
N LYS A 92 16.47 12.13 12.15
CA LYS A 92 17.33 11.10 12.76
C LYS A 92 16.61 10.28 13.84
N MET A 93 15.32 10.50 14.04
CA MET A 93 14.55 9.76 15.04
C MET A 93 14.50 8.25 14.71
N GLY A 94 14.83 7.44 15.70
CA GLY A 94 14.69 5.99 15.60
C GLY A 94 13.23 5.53 15.70
N TYR A 95 12.98 4.29 15.28
CA TYR A 95 11.65 3.66 15.24
C TYR A 95 10.85 3.82 16.54
N ARG A 96 11.47 3.61 17.72
CA ARG A 96 10.79 3.71 19.02
C ARG A 96 10.20 5.10 19.28
N GLN A 97 10.92 6.15 18.87
CA GLN A 97 10.46 7.52 19.04
C GLN A 97 9.27 7.83 18.13
N LEU A 98 9.33 7.33 16.89
CA LEU A 98 8.21 7.45 15.93
C LEU A 98 6.96 6.72 16.43
N GLU A 99 7.11 5.50 16.97
CA GLU A 99 5.97 4.76 17.55
C GLU A 99 5.36 5.47 18.77
N ARG A 100 6.18 6.10 19.61
CA ARG A 100 5.67 6.92 20.73
C ARG A 100 4.84 8.09 20.21
N LEU A 101 5.34 8.83 19.22
CA LEU A 101 4.60 9.94 18.59
C LEU A 101 3.28 9.47 17.97
N ARG A 102 3.29 8.32 17.30
CA ARG A 102 2.08 7.68 16.76
C ARG A 102 1.10 7.33 17.87
N ALA A 103 1.55 6.73 18.97
CA ALA A 103 0.68 6.38 20.10
C ALA A 103 0.02 7.61 20.73
N GLU A 104 0.79 8.67 20.99
CA GLU A 104 0.28 9.93 21.54
C GLU A 104 -0.69 10.63 20.58
N ALA A 105 -0.39 10.62 19.28
CA ALA A 105 -1.26 11.17 18.26
C ALA A 105 -2.55 10.34 18.07
N TRP A 106 -2.49 9.01 18.25
CA TRP A 106 -3.66 8.15 18.19
C TRP A 106 -4.70 8.52 19.24
N GLU A 107 -4.29 8.79 20.49
CA GLU A 107 -5.22 9.19 21.56
C GLU A 107 -5.98 10.46 21.18
N LYS A 108 -5.27 11.47 20.67
CA LYS A 108 -5.86 12.73 20.20
C LYS A 108 -6.76 12.52 18.99
N PHE A 109 -6.33 11.72 18.02
CA PHE A 109 -7.09 11.40 16.81
C PHE A 109 -8.37 10.64 17.14
N ALA A 110 -8.30 9.65 18.02
CA ALA A 110 -9.45 8.84 18.43
C ALA A 110 -10.49 9.69 19.18
N ALA A 111 -10.05 10.59 20.05
CA ALA A 111 -10.90 11.48 20.83
C ALA A 111 -11.54 12.61 20.00
N MET A 112 -10.91 13.02 18.90
CA MET A 112 -11.41 14.12 18.06
C MET A 112 -12.78 13.82 17.46
N GLU A 113 -13.70 14.79 17.53
CA GLU A 113 -14.98 14.69 16.83
C GLU A 113 -14.78 14.88 15.33
N MET A 114 -15.09 13.83 14.57
CA MET A 114 -14.89 13.80 13.12
C MET A 114 -16.19 13.42 12.44
N PHE A 115 -16.41 13.99 11.27
CA PHE A 115 -17.55 13.66 10.42
C PHE A 115 -17.14 13.70 8.95
N PHE A 116 -17.89 12.96 8.14
CA PHE A 116 -17.80 12.99 6.71
C PHE A 116 -18.72 14.06 6.13
N VAL A 117 -18.24 14.71 5.07
CA VAL A 117 -19.02 15.62 4.21
C VAL A 117 -18.95 15.14 2.77
N LYS A 118 -20.00 15.41 2.01
CA LYS A 118 -20.11 15.02 0.60
C LYS A 118 -19.03 15.72 -0.24
N ALA A 119 -18.29 14.97 -1.05
CA ALA A 119 -17.23 15.57 -1.87
C ALA A 119 -17.81 16.58 -2.89
N SER A 120 -19.02 16.33 -3.41
CA SER A 120 -19.67 17.26 -4.35
C SER A 120 -19.95 18.63 -3.73
N ASP A 121 -20.36 18.66 -2.46
CA ASP A 121 -20.70 19.91 -1.76
C ASP A 121 -19.44 20.75 -1.50
N PHE A 122 -18.35 20.08 -1.11
CA PHE A 122 -17.04 20.70 -1.00
C PHE A 122 -16.55 21.21 -2.36
N LEU A 123 -16.60 20.39 -3.41
CA LEU A 123 -16.12 20.76 -4.74
C LEU A 123 -16.91 21.93 -5.34
N TYR A 124 -18.22 22.00 -5.07
CA TYR A 124 -19.11 23.07 -5.54
C TYR A 124 -18.66 24.47 -5.08
N ILE A 125 -18.10 24.61 -3.88
CA ILE A 125 -17.67 25.91 -3.36
C ILE A 125 -16.25 26.30 -3.78
N ILE A 126 -15.44 25.36 -4.29
CA ILE A 126 -14.02 25.59 -4.63
C ILE A 126 -13.80 26.80 -5.54
N PRO A 127 -14.60 27.07 -6.58
CA PRO A 127 -14.45 28.27 -7.41
C PRO A 127 -14.44 29.59 -6.64
N THR A 128 -15.10 29.63 -5.47
CA THR A 128 -15.20 30.83 -4.61
C THR A 128 -14.05 30.97 -3.63
N ILE A 129 -13.26 29.92 -3.42
CA ILE A 129 -12.13 29.89 -2.48
C ILE A 129 -10.86 30.32 -3.22
N GLN A 130 -10.37 31.52 -2.91
CA GLN A 130 -9.31 32.17 -3.68
C GLN A 130 -8.03 31.34 -3.82
N HIS A 131 -7.54 30.73 -2.74
CA HIS A 131 -6.29 29.97 -2.75
C HIS A 131 -6.42 28.57 -3.34
N LEU A 132 -7.65 28.08 -3.58
CA LEU A 132 -7.90 26.80 -4.26
C LEU A 132 -8.26 26.97 -5.74
N ARG A 133 -8.40 28.22 -6.20
CA ARG A 133 -8.72 28.51 -7.59
C ARG A 133 -7.58 28.07 -8.50
N ASN A 134 -7.92 27.36 -9.57
CA ASN A 134 -7.01 26.77 -10.55
C ASN A 134 -6.00 25.76 -9.95
N VAL A 135 -6.21 25.31 -8.72
CA VAL A 135 -5.40 24.26 -8.10
C VAL A 135 -6.00 22.90 -8.47
N LYS A 136 -5.14 21.97 -8.91
CA LYS A 136 -5.54 20.58 -9.16
C LYS A 136 -5.74 19.87 -7.83
N LEU A 137 -6.98 19.54 -7.51
CA LEU A 137 -7.36 18.74 -6.35
C LEU A 137 -7.48 17.27 -6.75
N THR A 138 -6.86 16.38 -5.98
CA THR A 138 -6.91 14.93 -6.22
C THR A 138 -7.69 14.23 -5.11
N VAL A 139 -8.71 13.47 -5.51
CA VAL A 139 -9.55 12.64 -4.64
C VAL A 139 -9.19 11.18 -4.88
N ALA A 140 -8.54 10.58 -3.90
CA ALA A 140 -8.19 9.16 -3.94
C ALA A 140 -9.37 8.31 -3.53
N TYR A 141 -9.62 7.22 -4.26
CA TYR A 141 -10.66 6.27 -3.92
C TYR A 141 -10.31 5.49 -2.64
N CYS A 142 -11.27 5.35 -1.72
CA CYS A 142 -11.11 4.57 -0.50
C CYS A 142 -12.42 3.84 -0.13
N GLU A 143 -12.31 2.58 0.27
CA GLU A 143 -13.38 1.82 0.91
C GLU A 143 -13.00 1.54 2.35
N LEU A 144 -13.90 1.84 3.29
CA LEU A 144 -13.70 1.58 4.72
C LEU A 144 -14.45 0.30 5.14
N PRO A 145 -13.95 -0.41 6.16
CA PRO A 145 -14.67 -1.53 6.76
C PRO A 145 -15.94 -1.03 7.48
N GLU A 146 -17.02 -1.79 7.35
CA GLU A 146 -18.34 -1.45 7.92
C GLU A 146 -18.45 -1.85 9.40
N ASN A 147 -17.70 -2.88 9.81
CA ASN A 147 -17.79 -3.45 11.16
C ASN A 147 -16.41 -3.91 11.68
N GLU A 148 -16.37 -4.26 12.97
CA GLU A 148 -15.11 -4.63 13.63
C GLU A 148 -14.48 -5.90 13.05
N MET A 149 -15.29 -6.90 12.67
CA MET A 149 -14.78 -8.15 12.11
C MET A 149 -14.04 -7.89 10.78
N GLN A 150 -14.61 -7.05 9.92
CA GLN A 150 -13.96 -6.64 8.67
C GLN A 150 -12.68 -5.83 8.92
N CYS A 151 -12.68 -4.97 9.94
CA CYS A 151 -11.49 -4.21 10.31
C CYS A 151 -10.34 -5.12 10.81
N ILE A 152 -10.67 -6.25 11.45
CA ILE A 152 -9.68 -7.22 11.94
C ILE A 152 -9.19 -8.15 10.83
N SER A 153 -10.02 -8.49 9.84
CA SER A 153 -9.74 -9.58 8.90
C SER A 153 -8.65 -9.29 7.86
N TRP A 154 -8.09 -8.08 7.80
CA TRP A 154 -7.08 -7.63 6.80
C TRP A 154 -7.47 -7.87 5.34
N ALA A 155 -8.70 -8.29 5.06
CA ALA A 155 -9.19 -8.56 3.72
C ALA A 155 -9.60 -7.23 3.07
N PRO A 156 -9.11 -6.94 1.85
CA PRO A 156 -9.48 -5.71 1.16
C PRO A 156 -10.97 -5.71 0.85
N HIS A 157 -11.64 -4.62 1.22
CA HIS A 157 -13.02 -4.38 0.80
C HIS A 157 -13.03 -3.95 -0.68
N GLN A 158 -13.89 -4.58 -1.47
CA GLN A 158 -13.92 -4.41 -2.93
C GLN A 158 -15.37 -4.33 -3.43
N LYS A 159 -16.18 -3.47 -2.82
CA LYS A 159 -17.57 -3.20 -3.26
C LYS A 159 -17.61 -2.75 -4.70
N TRP A 160 -16.62 -1.96 -5.13
CA TRP A 160 -16.50 -1.51 -6.51
C TRP A 160 -16.58 -2.64 -7.55
N ARG A 161 -16.20 -3.88 -7.20
CA ARG A 161 -16.28 -5.03 -8.13
C ARG A 161 -17.71 -5.42 -8.49
N ARG A 162 -18.68 -5.04 -7.67
CA ARG A 162 -20.11 -5.33 -7.87
C ARG A 162 -20.83 -4.20 -8.60
N ASP A 163 -20.13 -3.11 -8.91
CA ASP A 163 -20.73 -1.99 -9.62
C ASP A 163 -21.00 -2.33 -11.09
N ALA A 164 -22.04 -1.72 -11.66
CA ALA A 164 -22.40 -1.93 -13.05
C ALA A 164 -21.28 -1.51 -14.03
N ASP A 165 -20.44 -0.55 -13.65
CA ASP A 165 -19.31 -0.02 -14.41
C ASP A 165 -17.96 -0.64 -14.01
N ALA A 166 -17.94 -1.66 -13.14
CA ALA A 166 -16.72 -2.29 -12.65
C ALA A 166 -15.80 -2.81 -13.77
N HIS A 167 -16.39 -3.29 -14.87
CA HIS A 167 -15.65 -3.78 -16.04
C HIS A 167 -14.79 -2.69 -16.71
N GLY A 168 -15.19 -1.43 -16.59
CA GLY A 168 -14.46 -0.29 -17.15
C GLY A 168 -13.08 -0.05 -16.52
N PHE A 169 -12.84 -0.60 -15.32
CA PHE A 169 -11.57 -0.44 -14.61
C PHE A 169 -10.54 -1.55 -14.91
N GLY A 170 -10.84 -2.48 -15.81
CA GLY A 170 -9.87 -3.52 -16.22
C GLY A 170 -9.39 -4.41 -15.07
N GLY A 171 -10.21 -4.60 -14.04
CA GLY A 171 -9.87 -5.39 -12.84
C GLY A 171 -9.14 -4.62 -11.74
N PHE A 172 -8.91 -3.32 -11.92
CA PHE A 172 -8.34 -2.42 -10.91
C PHE A 172 -9.44 -1.68 -10.15
N ALA A 173 -9.15 -1.26 -8.91
CA ALA A 173 -10.07 -0.39 -8.18
C ALA A 173 -10.22 0.97 -8.89
N PRO A 174 -11.34 1.69 -8.68
CA PRO A 174 -11.48 3.06 -9.15
C PRO A 174 -10.26 3.89 -8.75
N SER A 175 -9.77 4.68 -9.70
CA SER A 175 -8.51 5.39 -9.54
C SER A 175 -8.74 6.82 -9.01
N ASN A 176 -7.68 7.61 -8.90
CA ASN A 176 -7.83 8.97 -8.41
C ASN A 176 -8.58 9.84 -9.41
N LYS A 177 -9.49 10.66 -8.88
CA LYS A 177 -10.18 11.70 -9.65
C LYS A 177 -9.52 13.04 -9.43
N HIS A 178 -9.40 13.82 -10.48
CA HIS A 178 -8.75 15.12 -10.46
C HIS A 178 -9.71 16.22 -10.84
N TYR A 179 -9.73 17.27 -10.03
CA TYR A 179 -10.64 18.38 -10.14
C TYR A 179 -9.87 19.70 -10.23
N VAL A 180 -10.38 20.64 -11.01
CA VAL A 180 -9.90 22.02 -11.06
C VAL A 180 -11.13 22.92 -10.98
N ASN A 181 -11.13 23.89 -10.06
CA ASN A 181 -12.30 24.74 -9.80
C ASN A 181 -13.58 23.92 -9.53
N GLY A 182 -13.47 22.81 -8.80
CA GLY A 182 -14.61 21.94 -8.50
C GLY A 182 -15.07 21.03 -9.64
N GLU A 183 -14.58 21.22 -10.86
CA GLU A 183 -14.96 20.43 -12.03
C GLU A 183 -14.01 19.26 -12.26
N LEU A 184 -14.57 18.09 -12.59
CA LEU A 184 -13.78 16.90 -12.92
C LEU A 184 -13.06 17.10 -14.25
N VAL A 185 -11.74 17.14 -14.23
CA VAL A 185 -10.91 17.32 -15.44
C VAL A 185 -10.31 16.01 -15.95
N SER A 186 -10.02 15.06 -15.06
CA SER A 186 -9.46 13.75 -15.44
C SER A 186 -9.62 12.73 -14.33
N GLU A 187 -9.54 11.47 -14.70
CA GLU A 187 -9.42 10.33 -13.78
C GLU A 187 -8.21 9.51 -14.22
N ASP A 188 -7.39 9.10 -13.25
CA ASP A 188 -6.29 8.17 -13.50
C ASP A 188 -6.87 6.90 -14.14
N LYS A 189 -6.20 6.35 -15.16
CA LYS A 189 -6.61 5.08 -15.77
C LYS A 189 -5.47 4.08 -15.65
N PRO A 190 -5.76 2.81 -15.32
CA PRO A 190 -4.73 1.78 -15.38
C PRO A 190 -4.19 1.72 -16.81
N GLY A 191 -2.92 2.07 -16.98
CA GLY A 191 -2.25 1.97 -18.27
C GLY A 191 -2.00 0.50 -18.60
N LEU A 192 -2.60 -0.01 -19.67
CA LEU A 192 -2.15 -1.28 -20.24
C LEU A 192 -0.75 -1.07 -20.77
N ARG A 193 0.25 -1.56 -20.03
CA ARG A 193 1.61 -1.67 -20.55
C ARG A 193 1.70 -2.98 -21.31
N GLU A 194 2.05 -2.89 -22.57
CA GLU A 194 2.37 -4.07 -23.37
C GLU A 194 3.60 -4.74 -22.75
N ALA A 195 3.46 -6.01 -22.38
CA ALA A 195 4.60 -6.78 -21.91
C ALA A 195 5.60 -6.87 -23.06
N SER A 196 6.85 -6.46 -22.82
CA SER A 196 7.90 -6.64 -23.82
C SER A 196 7.97 -8.11 -24.20
N THR A 197 7.73 -8.41 -25.48
CA THR A 197 7.90 -9.75 -26.05
C THR A 197 9.37 -10.15 -26.14
N SER A 198 10.27 -9.17 -26.02
CA SER A 198 11.70 -9.40 -25.92
C SER A 198 12.13 -9.48 -24.44
N PRO A 199 12.98 -10.45 -24.07
CA PRO A 199 13.58 -10.44 -22.75
C PRO A 199 14.39 -9.15 -22.57
N PHE A 200 14.38 -8.59 -21.36
CA PHE A 200 15.27 -7.47 -21.04
C PHE A 200 16.70 -7.80 -21.46
N PRO A 201 17.44 -6.86 -22.09
CA PRO A 201 18.82 -7.10 -22.50
C PRO A 201 19.63 -7.54 -21.28
N ARG A 202 20.00 -8.81 -21.23
CA ARG A 202 20.81 -9.34 -20.14
C ARG A 202 22.24 -8.90 -20.38
N GLN A 203 22.69 -7.85 -19.68
CA GLN A 203 24.11 -7.62 -19.53
C GLN A 203 24.68 -8.77 -18.68
N ARG A 204 25.20 -9.81 -19.35
CA ARG A 204 25.84 -10.93 -18.67
C ARG A 204 27.17 -10.44 -18.12
N VAL A 205 27.24 -10.29 -16.81
CA VAL A 205 28.50 -10.03 -16.10
C VAL A 205 29.20 -11.37 -15.88
N PRO A 206 30.50 -11.50 -16.21
CA PRO A 206 31.27 -12.71 -15.92
C PRO A 206 31.28 -13.01 -14.43
N ARG A 207 31.03 -14.27 -14.04
CA ARG A 207 30.92 -14.66 -12.62
C ARG A 207 31.77 -15.88 -12.27
N ARG A 208 32.26 -15.98 -11.04
CA ARG A 208 32.72 -17.24 -10.46
C ARG A 208 31.70 -17.64 -9.39
N GLY A 209 30.83 -18.59 -9.72
CA GLY A 209 29.64 -18.87 -8.89
C GLY A 209 28.69 -17.67 -8.87
N PHE A 210 28.38 -17.13 -7.69
CA PHE A 210 27.50 -15.96 -7.54
C PHE A 210 28.23 -14.61 -7.56
N ILE A 211 29.57 -14.61 -7.49
CA ILE A 211 30.40 -13.40 -7.38
C ILE A 211 30.74 -12.89 -8.78
N ALA A 212 30.49 -11.60 -9.04
CA ALA A 212 30.91 -10.92 -10.25
C ALA A 212 32.43 -10.74 -10.26
N ILE A 213 33.07 -11.06 -11.39
CA ILE A 213 34.51 -10.91 -11.56
C ILE A 213 34.79 -9.53 -12.16
N PRO A 214 35.58 -8.67 -11.50
CA PRO A 214 35.99 -7.40 -12.06
C PRO A 214 36.92 -7.58 -13.27
N ARG A 215 36.90 -6.60 -14.19
CA ARG A 215 37.63 -6.66 -15.47
C ARG A 215 39.14 -6.85 -15.31
N ASP A 216 39.69 -6.37 -14.19
CA ASP A 216 41.12 -6.33 -13.91
C ASP A 216 41.63 -7.61 -13.20
N GLU A 217 40.75 -8.59 -12.90
CA GLU A 217 41.15 -9.82 -12.23
C GLU A 217 41.82 -10.81 -13.21
N HIS A 218 42.92 -11.44 -12.77
CA HIS A 218 43.58 -12.50 -13.51
C HIS A 218 42.62 -13.68 -13.77
N GLY A 219 42.31 -13.93 -15.05
CA GLY A 219 41.38 -14.97 -15.48
C GLY A 219 40.02 -14.45 -15.94
N TYR A 220 39.77 -13.14 -15.90
CA TYR A 220 38.55 -12.51 -16.41
C TYR A 220 38.23 -12.91 -17.87
N THR A 221 39.23 -12.84 -18.77
CA THR A 221 39.09 -13.22 -20.19
C THR A 221 38.77 -14.70 -20.38
N ARG A 222 39.32 -15.55 -19.51
CA ARG A 222 39.05 -16.99 -19.52
C ARG A 222 37.61 -17.27 -19.11
N VAL A 223 37.12 -16.63 -18.05
CA VAL A 223 35.74 -16.81 -17.56
C VAL A 223 34.73 -16.24 -18.55
N ILE A 224 35.02 -15.11 -19.20
CA ILE A 224 34.23 -14.58 -20.32
C ILE A 224 34.04 -15.63 -21.41
N LYS A 225 35.15 -16.25 -21.83
CA LYS A 225 35.15 -17.22 -22.93
C LYS A 225 34.48 -18.52 -22.53
N GLU A 226 34.72 -19.01 -21.32
CA GLU A 226 34.07 -20.19 -20.76
C GLU A 226 32.54 -19.99 -20.58
N GLN A 227 32.10 -18.75 -20.35
CA GLN A 227 30.67 -18.41 -20.22
C GLN A 227 30.01 -17.95 -21.51
N GLY A 228 30.74 -17.96 -22.64
CA GLY A 228 30.24 -17.52 -23.95
C GLY A 228 29.75 -16.07 -23.93
N ILE A 229 30.37 -15.21 -23.12
CA ILE A 229 30.07 -13.77 -23.07
C ILE A 229 30.91 -13.10 -24.17
N ASP A 230 30.66 -13.47 -25.42
CA ASP A 230 31.47 -12.95 -26.54
C ASP A 230 31.28 -11.44 -26.68
N GLY A 231 32.42 -10.74 -26.75
CA GLY A 231 32.50 -9.30 -26.78
C GLY A 231 31.86 -8.70 -28.03
N SER A 232 30.69 -8.10 -27.86
CA SER A 232 30.34 -6.88 -28.59
C SER A 232 30.69 -5.69 -27.69
N GLY A 233 31.99 -5.45 -27.55
CA GLY A 233 32.51 -4.17 -27.14
C GLY A 233 32.60 -3.29 -28.38
N ASN A 234 31.51 -2.61 -28.73
CA ASN A 234 31.69 -1.26 -29.22
C ASN A 234 31.85 -0.39 -27.97
N ASP A 235 32.91 0.40 -27.95
CA ASP A 235 33.10 1.55 -27.07
C ASP A 235 31.98 2.58 -27.33
N ALA A 236 30.75 2.23 -26.98
CA ALA A 236 29.65 3.14 -26.88
C ALA A 236 29.65 3.65 -25.44
N GLU A 237 30.12 4.90 -25.30
CA GLU A 237 29.75 5.80 -24.23
C GLU A 237 28.31 5.50 -23.77
N LEU A 238 28.18 4.91 -22.58
CA LEU A 238 26.90 4.50 -22.02
C LEU A 238 25.97 5.73 -21.97
N PRO A 239 24.75 5.68 -22.54
CA PRO A 239 23.77 6.69 -22.20
C PRO A 239 23.49 6.56 -20.70
N LEU A 240 23.75 7.63 -19.96
CA LEU A 240 23.34 7.79 -18.56
C LEU A 240 21.82 7.67 -18.49
N LEU A 241 21.31 6.43 -18.36
CA LEU A 241 19.93 6.17 -18.03
C LEU A 241 19.76 6.42 -16.52
N PRO A 242 18.88 7.34 -16.11
CA PRO A 242 18.72 7.71 -14.72
C PRO A 242 17.81 6.70 -14.03
N ASN A 243 18.35 5.52 -13.67
CA ASN A 243 17.65 4.59 -12.81
C ASN A 243 18.45 4.35 -11.52
N GLY A 244 17.96 5.01 -10.46
CA GLY A 244 18.00 4.54 -9.07
C GLY A 244 19.36 4.09 -8.52
N VAL A 245 20.05 5.01 -7.85
CA VAL A 245 21.23 4.72 -7.03
C VAL A 245 20.83 3.85 -5.83
N HIS A 246 20.92 2.53 -5.96
CA HIS A 246 20.96 1.63 -4.81
C HIS A 246 22.37 1.05 -4.69
N SER A 247 23.17 1.69 -3.83
CA SER A 247 24.43 1.12 -3.37
C SER A 247 24.12 -0.17 -2.61
N SER A 248 24.56 -1.32 -3.13
CA SER A 248 24.53 -2.57 -2.37
C SER A 248 25.55 -2.50 -1.22
N PRO A 249 25.24 -3.00 -0.01
CA PRO A 249 26.15 -2.90 1.12
C PRO A 249 27.37 -3.81 0.91
N MET A 250 28.57 -3.21 0.93
CA MET A 250 29.83 -3.94 1.03
C MET A 250 29.91 -4.61 2.40
N SER A 251 29.87 -5.95 2.44
CA SER A 251 30.30 -6.71 3.61
C SER A 251 31.83 -6.63 3.71
N GLY A 252 32.34 -5.71 4.54
CA GLY A 252 33.73 -5.69 4.95
C GLY A 252 34.02 -6.86 5.89
N SER A 253 34.74 -7.87 5.41
CA SER A 253 35.37 -8.87 6.26
C SER A 253 36.70 -8.31 6.78
N SER A 254 36.71 -7.82 8.01
CA SER A 254 37.94 -7.50 8.73
C SER A 254 38.41 -8.73 9.52
N ARG A 255 39.58 -9.25 9.16
CA ARG A 255 40.38 -10.18 9.99
C ARG A 255 40.64 -9.53 11.35
N ALA A 256 40.34 -10.25 12.42
CA ALA A 256 41.00 -10.08 13.71
C ALA A 256 41.38 -11.47 14.24
N ALA A 257 42.65 -11.61 14.59
CA ALA A 257 43.29 -12.82 15.09
C ALA A 257 43.00 -13.02 16.59
N THR A 258 42.89 -14.27 17.05
CA THR A 258 43.10 -14.68 18.45
C THR A 258 43.43 -16.18 18.55
N THR A 259 44.71 -16.45 18.81
CA THR A 259 45.28 -17.37 19.83
C THR A 259 44.55 -18.66 20.25
N ASN A 260 45.26 -19.78 20.07
CA ASN A 260 45.03 -21.10 20.67
C ASN A 260 45.19 -21.11 22.20
N VAL A 261 44.29 -21.77 22.96
CA VAL A 261 44.58 -22.54 24.19
C VAL A 261 43.52 -23.65 24.39
N ASN A 262 43.97 -24.87 24.73
CA ASN A 262 43.17 -26.07 25.05
C ASN A 262 42.49 -26.01 26.43
N GLY A 263 41.35 -26.72 26.61
CA GLY A 263 40.85 -27.11 27.93
C GLY A 263 39.38 -27.52 28.03
N LEU A 264 39.14 -28.83 27.98
CA LEU A 264 38.11 -29.66 28.67
C LEU A 264 36.88 -28.99 29.33
N GLU A 265 35.68 -29.35 28.89
CA GLU A 265 34.61 -30.04 29.67
C GLU A 265 33.23 -29.87 28.99
N SER A 266 32.59 -31.01 28.68
CA SER A 266 31.14 -31.13 28.49
C SER A 266 30.56 -31.76 29.76
N PRO A 267 29.25 -31.62 30.02
CA PRO A 267 28.39 -32.76 29.68
C PRO A 267 27.02 -32.29 29.13
N SER A 268 26.55 -32.86 28.01
CA SER A 268 25.59 -33.99 27.92
C SER A 268 24.13 -33.53 28.09
N SER A 269 23.09 -33.94 27.38
CA SER A 269 22.76 -34.86 26.27
C SER A 269 21.26 -34.54 25.96
N ILE A 270 20.53 -34.97 24.93
CA ILE A 270 20.29 -36.28 24.31
C ILE A 270 19.51 -35.95 23.00
N THR A 271 20.04 -36.19 21.80
CA THR A 271 19.86 -37.37 20.92
C THR A 271 18.52 -37.45 20.13
N ASN A 272 18.63 -37.13 18.83
CA ASN A 272 18.20 -37.83 17.60
C ASN A 272 16.75 -38.35 17.48
N THR A 273 16.08 -38.26 16.31
CA THR A 273 16.33 -39.17 15.17
C THR A 273 15.74 -38.65 13.84
N THR A 274 16.53 -38.80 12.78
CA THR A 274 16.29 -38.56 11.35
C THR A 274 15.74 -39.82 10.66
N THR A 275 14.88 -39.74 9.63
CA THR A 275 15.02 -40.58 8.41
C THR A 275 14.21 -40.07 7.21
N ASN A 276 14.74 -40.38 6.02
CA ASN A 276 14.56 -39.78 4.69
C ASN A 276 13.50 -40.44 3.77
N GLY A 277 13.20 -39.74 2.67
CA GLY A 277 12.78 -40.28 1.35
C GLY A 277 11.56 -39.51 0.80
N GLY A 278 11.52 -38.87 -0.38
CA GLY A 278 12.29 -38.97 -1.62
C GLY A 278 11.30 -39.31 -2.76
N GLY A 279 11.13 -38.44 -3.78
CA GLY A 279 10.42 -38.80 -5.03
C GLY A 279 9.63 -37.69 -5.75
N ASP A 280 10.30 -37.01 -6.68
CA ASP A 280 9.91 -36.72 -8.08
C ASP A 280 8.46 -36.33 -8.51
N HIS A 281 8.38 -35.09 -9.02
CA HIS A 281 7.86 -34.68 -10.34
C HIS A 281 6.33 -34.44 -10.61
N PRO A 282 6.00 -33.63 -11.65
CA PRO A 282 4.97 -32.58 -11.64
C PRO A 282 3.73 -32.96 -12.46
N ILE A 283 2.80 -32.02 -12.71
CA ILE A 283 2.12 -31.76 -14.00
C ILE A 283 0.90 -30.83 -13.77
N SER A 284 0.86 -29.71 -14.50
CA SER A 284 -0.36 -28.90 -14.75
C SER A 284 -1.37 -29.67 -15.60
N PRO A 285 -2.62 -29.19 -15.73
CA PRO A 285 -3.08 -29.03 -17.11
C PRO A 285 -3.73 -27.69 -17.41
N SER A 286 -3.57 -27.37 -18.68
CA SER A 286 -4.14 -26.25 -19.42
C SER A 286 -5.59 -26.53 -19.83
N SER A 287 -6.29 -25.44 -20.10
CA SER A 287 -7.50 -25.18 -20.90
C SER A 287 -8.03 -26.28 -21.82
N GLU A 288 -9.37 -26.47 -21.84
CA GLU A 288 -10.18 -26.47 -23.09
C GLU A 288 -11.70 -26.35 -22.82
N ALA A 289 -12.40 -25.86 -23.83
CA ALA A 289 -13.78 -25.35 -23.83
C ALA A 289 -14.87 -26.43 -24.00
N GLY A 290 -16.12 -26.11 -23.63
CA GLY A 290 -17.30 -26.88 -24.08
C GLY A 290 -18.55 -26.70 -23.22
N SER A 291 -19.60 -26.18 -23.83
CA SER A 291 -20.88 -25.76 -23.25
C SER A 291 -21.91 -26.87 -22.99
N ALA A 292 -22.78 -26.61 -22.00
CA ALA A 292 -24.23 -26.90 -21.91
C ALA A 292 -24.75 -27.86 -20.80
N GLN A 293 -25.85 -27.39 -20.21
CA GLN A 293 -26.95 -28.09 -19.49
C GLN A 293 -26.88 -28.33 -17.96
N LEU A 294 -27.56 -27.41 -17.25
CA LEU A 294 -28.60 -27.63 -16.22
C LEU A 294 -28.84 -29.07 -15.75
N ARG A 295 -28.66 -29.31 -14.44
CA ARG A 295 -29.59 -30.11 -13.60
C ARG A 295 -29.62 -29.60 -12.16
N CYS A 296 -30.80 -29.12 -11.74
CA CYS A 296 -31.21 -29.11 -10.33
C CYS A 296 -31.44 -30.55 -9.86
N LEU A 297 -31.01 -30.90 -8.65
CA LEU A 297 -31.71 -31.89 -7.82
C LEU A 297 -31.61 -31.50 -6.34
N VAL A 298 -32.78 -31.12 -5.83
CA VAL A 298 -33.21 -31.18 -4.44
C VAL A 298 -33.29 -32.65 -4.01
N ASN A 299 -32.89 -32.97 -2.79
CA ASN A 299 -33.51 -34.05 -2.02
C ASN A 299 -33.33 -33.76 -0.52
N GLY A 300 -34.46 -33.42 0.12
CA GLY A 300 -34.66 -33.65 1.54
C GLY A 300 -35.43 -34.95 1.73
N THR A 301 -35.07 -35.71 2.76
CA THR A 301 -35.91 -36.77 3.34
C THR A 301 -35.87 -36.60 4.85
N GLY A 302 -37.02 -36.26 5.43
CA GLY A 302 -37.30 -36.40 6.86
C GLY A 302 -38.06 -37.70 7.13
N ALA A 303 -37.99 -38.17 8.38
CA ALA A 303 -38.97 -39.04 9.02
C ALA A 303 -38.75 -38.89 10.55
N LEU A 304 -39.66 -38.20 11.26
CA LEU A 304 -40.79 -38.73 12.06
C LEU A 304 -40.37 -38.94 13.54
N SER A 305 -40.77 -38.04 14.46
CA SER A 305 -41.95 -38.12 15.37
C SER A 305 -41.91 -39.36 16.28
N ASN A 306 -42.10 -39.35 17.60
CA ASN A 306 -43.11 -38.74 18.48
C ASN A 306 -42.73 -39.26 19.91
N THR A 307 -42.83 -38.60 21.06
CA THR A 307 -44.02 -38.29 21.90
C THR A 307 -43.47 -37.88 23.28
N GLY A 308 -44.15 -36.98 24.00
CA GLY A 308 -43.93 -36.72 25.43
C GLY A 308 -44.05 -35.25 25.79
#